data_AF-A0AA41A292-F1
#
_entry.id   AF-A0AA41A292-F1
#
_cell.length_a   1.000
_cell.length_b   1.000
_cell.length_c   1.000
_cell.angle_alpha   90.00
_cell.angle_beta   90.00
_cell.angle_gamma   90.00
#
_symmetry.space_group_name_H-M   'P 1'
#
loop_
_entity.id
_entity.type
_entity.pdbx_description
1 polymer ?
#
loop_
_entity_poly.entity_id
_entity_poly.type
_entity_poly.pdbx_seq_one_letter_code
_entity_poly.pdbx_strand_id
1 'polypeptide(L)'
;MKLNQLTTAVQGDIQGEGGDALVSGFAIDHRKVAPGTIFGAFQGARVNGEDFIADAVRSGAVAVVARPGVTVEGAVHIASDEPRAAFARLAAAFFAPFPATAVAVTGTNGKTSTVEMTRQLWRMAGHHAASIGTLGVTTADERTYTGLTTPDVVTFLSNVAGLAREGVTHLAFEASSHGLTQYRTEGLKVSAAAFTNLSRDHLDYHGDMGAYLAAKMRLFSEVLSLDGTAVVWADDVESGRVIDLARARGNKLVTVGTRGSTLKLVERHPTLLGQGLVIEDEHGQAHKVQLPLIGAYQAANALVAAGLVLATGGDLTTTIANLSRLQPVRGRLERAAIARSGAPVYVDYAHTPDAIEAAIAALKPHAGGRLIVVIGAGGDRDPGKREVMGQVASMHADRVIVTDDNPRTEDPAAIRAQVMRGATGAIEIGDRREAIAAAIAEAGEQDIVLIAGKGHEQGQIVGDLVLPFDDVTVARECAA
;
A
#
# COMPACT_ATOMS: atom_id res chain seq x y z
N MET A 1 -1.29 -15.92 -28.54
CA MET A 1 -2.18 -15.07 -29.39
C MET A 1 -1.33 -14.54 -30.55
N LYS A 2 -1.90 -14.26 -31.73
CA LYS A 2 -1.13 -13.63 -32.81
C LYS A 2 -0.95 -12.14 -32.53
N LEU A 3 0.18 -11.56 -32.95
CA LEU A 3 0.48 -10.15 -32.72
C LEU A 3 -0.58 -9.21 -33.31
N ASN A 4 -1.07 -9.48 -34.53
CA ASN A 4 -2.11 -8.69 -35.20
C ASN A 4 -3.44 -8.64 -34.44
N GLN A 5 -3.75 -9.67 -33.63
CA GLN A 5 -4.93 -9.69 -32.78
C GLN A 5 -4.76 -8.80 -31.55
N LEU A 6 -3.53 -8.65 -31.05
CA LEU A 6 -3.24 -7.77 -29.92
C LEU A 6 -3.17 -6.31 -30.34
N THR A 7 -2.62 -6.02 -31.52
CA THR A 7 -2.43 -4.65 -32.00
C THR A 7 -3.75 -3.90 -32.23
N THR A 8 -4.89 -4.58 -32.35
CA THR A 8 -6.20 -3.91 -32.37
C THR A 8 -6.54 -3.20 -31.07
N ALA A 9 -5.86 -3.53 -29.96
CA ALA A 9 -6.05 -2.91 -28.65
C ALA A 9 -5.34 -1.55 -28.50
N VAL A 10 -4.55 -1.12 -29.49
CA VAL A 10 -3.81 0.14 -29.45
C VAL A 10 -4.06 0.98 -30.70
N GLN A 11 -4.10 2.29 -30.50
CA GLN A 11 -3.95 3.26 -31.58
C GLN A 11 -2.46 3.62 -31.67
N GLY A 12 -1.85 3.42 -32.83
CA GLY A 12 -0.42 3.67 -33.03
C GLY A 12 0.02 3.32 -34.44
N ASP A 13 1.19 3.81 -34.83
CA ASP A 13 1.83 3.45 -36.09
C ASP A 13 2.58 2.12 -35.91
N ILE A 14 2.20 1.12 -36.70
CA ILE A 14 2.76 -0.23 -36.63
C ILE A 14 3.66 -0.41 -37.84
N GLN A 15 4.96 -0.49 -37.60
CA GLN A 15 5.97 -0.56 -38.64
C GLN A 15 6.68 -1.92 -38.63
N GLY A 16 7.00 -2.44 -39.81
CA GLY A 16 7.71 -3.72 -39.99
C GLY A 16 6.79 -4.90 -40.37
N GLU A 17 7.42 -5.98 -40.85
CA GLU A 17 6.75 -7.22 -41.24
C GLU A 17 6.71 -8.21 -40.05
N GLY A 18 5.69 -9.07 -39.97
CA GLY A 18 5.58 -10.09 -38.91
C GLY A 18 4.35 -10.01 -38.00
N GLY A 19 3.28 -9.34 -38.43
CA GLY A 19 2.01 -9.27 -37.66
C GLY A 19 1.38 -10.64 -37.31
N ASP A 20 1.77 -11.72 -37.98
CA ASP A 20 1.30 -13.09 -37.67
C ASP A 20 2.14 -13.83 -36.61
N ALA A 21 3.20 -13.20 -36.07
CA ALA A 21 4.04 -13.79 -35.04
C ALA A 21 3.23 -14.21 -33.80
N LEU A 22 3.60 -15.35 -33.20
CA LEU A 22 3.00 -15.81 -31.95
C LEU A 22 3.61 -15.05 -30.77
N VAL A 23 2.75 -14.40 -29.99
CA VAL A 23 3.12 -13.75 -28.75
C VAL A 23 3.02 -14.74 -27.60
N SER A 24 4.12 -14.88 -26.85
CA SER A 24 4.29 -15.78 -25.71
C SER A 24 4.40 -15.05 -24.37
N GLY A 25 4.72 -13.74 -24.38
CA GLY A 25 4.87 -12.97 -23.15
C GLY A 25 5.20 -11.49 -23.38
N PHE A 26 5.45 -10.80 -22.27
CA PHE A 26 5.77 -9.37 -22.21
C PHE A 26 6.96 -9.15 -21.28
N ALA A 27 7.82 -8.19 -21.59
CA ALA A 27 8.92 -7.81 -20.71
C ALA A 27 9.24 -6.31 -20.84
N ILE A 28 9.65 -5.70 -19.72
CA ILE A 28 10.19 -4.33 -19.67
C ILE A 28 11.69 -4.32 -19.28
N ASP A 29 12.28 -5.50 -19.15
CA ASP A 29 13.69 -5.75 -18.86
C ASP A 29 14.20 -6.72 -19.93
N HIS A 30 15.16 -6.27 -20.76
CA HIS A 30 15.66 -7.06 -21.89
C HIS A 30 16.24 -8.41 -21.44
N ARG A 31 16.72 -8.51 -20.19
CA ARG A 31 17.27 -9.77 -19.61
C ARG A 31 16.19 -10.82 -19.34
N LYS A 32 14.92 -10.42 -19.35
CA LYS A 32 13.75 -11.30 -19.17
C LYS A 32 13.05 -11.62 -20.49
N VAL A 33 13.59 -11.16 -21.62
CA VAL A 33 13.02 -11.44 -22.94
C VAL A 33 13.32 -12.89 -23.34
N ALA A 34 12.29 -13.55 -23.86
CA ALA A 34 12.38 -14.86 -24.48
C ALA A 34 11.71 -14.85 -25.88
N PRO A 35 11.91 -15.86 -26.73
CA PRO A 35 11.25 -15.95 -28.03
C PRO A 35 9.73 -15.74 -27.94
N GLY A 36 9.21 -14.82 -28.76
CA GLY A 36 7.78 -14.47 -28.80
C GLY A 36 7.36 -13.33 -27.85
N THR A 37 8.32 -12.67 -27.20
CA THR A 37 8.01 -11.58 -26.25
C THR A 37 7.74 -10.26 -26.96
N ILE A 38 6.80 -9.46 -26.45
CA ILE A 38 6.71 -8.02 -26.73
C ILE A 38 7.55 -7.28 -25.69
N PHE A 39 8.54 -6.50 -26.15
CA PHE A 39 9.43 -5.72 -25.29
C PHE A 39 8.97 -4.26 -25.19
N GLY A 40 8.85 -3.75 -23.96
CA GLY A 40 8.57 -2.35 -23.68
C GLY A 40 9.85 -1.56 -23.47
N ALA A 41 10.24 -0.75 -24.45
CA ALA A 41 11.46 0.04 -24.41
C ALA A 41 11.15 1.47 -23.95
N PHE A 42 11.31 1.74 -22.65
CA PHE A 42 10.89 3.01 -22.04
C PHE A 42 12.05 3.81 -21.47
N GLN A 43 12.01 5.12 -21.64
CA GLN A 43 12.90 6.03 -20.92
C GLN A 43 12.59 6.01 -19.42
N GLY A 44 13.54 5.55 -18.61
CA GLY A 44 13.48 5.57 -17.14
C GLY A 44 14.29 6.72 -16.53
N ALA A 45 14.22 6.87 -15.20
CA ALA A 45 14.93 7.93 -14.49
C ALA A 45 16.46 7.75 -14.45
N ARG A 46 16.95 6.51 -14.62
CA ARG A 46 18.39 6.17 -14.56
C ARG A 46 18.90 5.47 -15.82
N VAL A 47 18.02 4.77 -16.52
CA VAL A 47 18.34 3.90 -17.64
C VAL A 47 17.33 4.15 -18.74
N ASN A 48 17.81 4.27 -19.98
CA ASN A 48 16.95 4.33 -21.15
C ASN A 48 16.73 2.91 -21.71
N GLY A 49 15.49 2.42 -21.67
CA GLY A 49 15.14 1.10 -22.21
C GLY A 49 15.30 0.99 -23.73
N GLU A 50 15.26 2.12 -24.45
CA GLU A 50 15.46 2.18 -25.90
C GLU A 50 16.90 1.76 -26.30
N ASP A 51 17.88 1.92 -25.40
CA ASP A 51 19.27 1.52 -25.64
C ASP A 51 19.44 -0.02 -25.73
N PHE A 52 18.46 -0.80 -25.24
CA PHE A 52 18.52 -2.26 -25.17
C PHE A 52 17.65 -2.98 -26.21
N ILE A 53 17.13 -2.24 -27.20
CA ILE A 53 16.25 -2.82 -28.24
C ILE A 53 16.95 -3.93 -29.02
N ALA A 54 18.19 -3.71 -29.45
CA ALA A 54 18.95 -4.71 -30.19
C ALA A 54 19.15 -6.00 -29.38
N ASP A 55 19.39 -5.88 -28.07
CA ASP A 55 19.58 -7.01 -27.16
C ASP A 55 18.28 -7.79 -26.97
N ALA A 56 17.15 -7.09 -26.83
CA ALA A 56 15.83 -7.70 -26.74
C ALA A 56 15.47 -8.46 -28.03
N VAL A 57 15.70 -7.88 -29.21
CA VAL A 57 15.45 -8.55 -30.49
C VAL A 57 16.31 -9.79 -30.65
N ARG A 58 17.62 -9.71 -30.33
CA ARG A 58 18.50 -10.90 -30.34
C ARG A 58 18.04 -11.99 -29.37
N SER A 59 17.40 -11.61 -28.27
CA SER A 59 16.83 -12.53 -27.28
C SER A 59 15.44 -13.08 -27.69
N GLY A 60 14.91 -12.65 -28.83
CA GLY A 60 13.68 -13.20 -29.42
C GLY A 60 12.43 -12.33 -29.26
N ALA A 61 12.58 -11.03 -28.98
CA ALA A 61 11.45 -10.10 -29.05
C ALA A 61 10.87 -10.06 -30.48
N VAL A 62 9.56 -10.27 -30.60
CA VAL A 62 8.84 -10.24 -31.89
C VAL A 62 8.24 -8.87 -32.18
N ALA A 63 8.06 -8.05 -31.14
CA ALA A 63 7.67 -6.66 -31.25
C ALA A 63 8.30 -5.81 -30.15
N VAL A 64 8.48 -4.53 -30.44
CA VAL A 64 8.99 -3.51 -29.52
C VAL A 64 8.02 -2.35 -29.46
N VAL A 65 7.61 -1.97 -28.25
CA VAL A 65 6.81 -0.76 -28.00
C VAL A 65 7.75 0.35 -27.57
N ALA A 66 7.85 1.40 -28.37
CA ALA A 66 8.74 2.53 -28.17
C ALA A 66 8.14 3.83 -28.73
N ARG A 67 8.85 4.95 -28.59
CA ARG A 67 8.40 6.24 -29.12
C ARG A 67 8.56 6.31 -30.65
N PRO A 68 7.79 7.16 -31.34
CA PRO A 68 8.02 7.44 -32.75
C PRO A 68 9.46 7.91 -33.00
N GLY A 69 10.03 7.50 -34.14
CA GLY A 69 11.39 7.86 -34.54
C GLY A 69 12.50 6.97 -33.95
N VAL A 70 12.18 6.05 -33.04
CA VAL A 70 13.12 5.02 -32.59
C VAL A 70 13.31 3.97 -33.68
N THR A 71 14.56 3.58 -33.92
CA THR A 71 14.89 2.52 -34.89
C THR A 71 14.74 1.15 -34.25
N VAL A 72 13.92 0.29 -34.87
CA VAL A 72 13.74 -1.11 -34.46
C VAL A 72 13.99 -1.99 -35.68
N GLU A 73 15.07 -2.77 -35.64
CA GLU A 73 15.42 -3.73 -36.69
C GLU A 73 15.17 -5.15 -36.19
N GLY A 74 14.60 -6.01 -37.04
CA GLY A 74 14.38 -7.43 -36.74
C GLY A 74 13.14 -7.77 -35.88
N ALA A 75 12.29 -6.79 -35.58
CA ALA A 75 11.00 -6.96 -34.90
C ALA A 75 9.98 -5.90 -35.36
N VAL A 76 8.69 -6.12 -35.08
CA VAL A 76 7.64 -5.12 -35.34
C VAL A 76 7.80 -3.94 -34.38
N HIS A 77 7.81 -2.72 -34.89
CA HIS A 77 7.79 -1.51 -34.08
C HIS A 77 6.34 -1.05 -33.87
N ILE A 78 5.94 -0.96 -32.61
CA ILE A 78 4.67 -0.37 -32.20
C ILE A 78 4.99 1.01 -31.65
N ALA A 79 4.91 2.03 -32.52
CA ALA A 79 5.26 3.40 -32.19
C ALA A 79 4.10 4.12 -31.50
N SER A 80 4.37 4.76 -30.36
CA SER A 80 3.37 5.53 -29.62
C SER A 80 3.99 6.70 -28.87
N ASP A 81 3.33 7.85 -28.87
CA ASP A 81 3.75 9.01 -28.05
C ASP A 81 3.74 8.69 -26.54
N GLU A 82 2.93 7.71 -26.13
CA GLU A 82 2.92 7.16 -24.77
C GLU A 82 3.12 5.63 -24.80
N PRO A 83 4.38 5.16 -24.96
CA PRO A 83 4.70 3.75 -25.09
C PRO A 83 4.26 2.91 -23.90
N ARG A 84 4.27 3.46 -22.68
CA ARG A 84 3.88 2.73 -21.47
C ARG A 84 2.40 2.38 -21.48
N ALA A 85 1.54 3.34 -21.86
CA ALA A 85 0.10 3.10 -21.97
C ALA A 85 -0.22 2.13 -23.11
N ALA A 86 0.44 2.26 -24.26
CA ALA A 86 0.28 1.33 -25.38
C ALA A 86 0.67 -0.09 -24.98
N PHE A 87 1.83 -0.26 -24.36
CA PHE A 87 2.30 -1.56 -23.86
C PHE A 87 1.35 -2.17 -22.84
N ALA A 88 0.83 -1.38 -21.90
CA ALA A 88 -0.11 -1.86 -20.90
C ALA A 88 -1.42 -2.37 -21.53
N ARG A 89 -1.97 -1.67 -22.54
CA ARG A 89 -3.15 -2.11 -23.28
C ARG A 89 -2.93 -3.43 -24.02
N LEU A 90 -1.79 -3.60 -24.66
CA LEU A 90 -1.40 -4.87 -25.31
C LEU A 90 -1.27 -5.99 -24.28
N ALA A 91 -0.58 -5.73 -23.18
CA ALA A 91 -0.40 -6.70 -22.10
C ALA A 91 -1.74 -7.10 -21.48
N ALA A 92 -2.65 -6.15 -21.28
CA ALA A 92 -3.97 -6.43 -20.72
C ALA A 92 -4.81 -7.34 -21.62
N ALA A 93 -4.80 -7.09 -22.94
CA ALA A 93 -5.46 -7.97 -23.91
C ALA A 93 -4.87 -9.39 -23.92
N PHE A 94 -3.56 -9.54 -23.68
CA PHE A 94 -2.89 -10.84 -23.62
C PHE A 94 -3.15 -11.60 -22.31
N PHE A 95 -3.08 -10.93 -21.16
CA PHE A 95 -3.19 -11.57 -19.85
C PHE A 95 -4.63 -11.84 -19.41
N ALA A 96 -5.63 -11.17 -20.01
CA ALA A 96 -7.04 -11.41 -19.71
C ALA A 96 -7.42 -12.91 -19.81
N PRO A 97 -8.44 -13.38 -19.05
CA PRO A 97 -9.37 -12.62 -18.22
C PRO A 97 -8.82 -12.22 -16.83
N PHE A 98 -9.49 -11.24 -16.21
CA PHE A 98 -9.20 -10.73 -14.87
C PHE A 98 -10.40 -10.93 -13.93
N PRO A 99 -10.25 -10.75 -12.59
CA PRO A 99 -11.37 -10.81 -11.67
C PRO A 99 -12.48 -9.82 -12.06
N ALA A 100 -13.74 -10.24 -11.90
CA ALA A 100 -14.90 -9.47 -12.35
C ALA A 100 -15.03 -8.11 -11.63
N THR A 101 -14.59 -8.04 -10.37
CA THR A 101 -14.59 -6.83 -9.57
C THR A 101 -13.15 -6.47 -9.19
N ALA A 102 -12.69 -5.30 -9.62
CA ALA A 102 -11.43 -4.73 -9.14
C ALA A 102 -11.63 -3.31 -8.59
N VAL A 103 -11.01 -3.03 -7.45
CA VAL A 103 -10.99 -1.69 -6.86
C VAL A 103 -9.57 -1.23 -6.58
N ALA A 104 -9.35 0.06 -6.70
CA ALA A 104 -8.05 0.69 -6.55
C ALA A 104 -8.07 1.69 -5.40
N VAL A 105 -6.98 1.79 -4.63
CA VAL A 105 -6.86 2.77 -3.55
C VAL A 105 -5.63 3.64 -3.75
N THR A 106 -5.82 4.95 -3.76
CA THR A 106 -4.73 5.92 -3.74
C THR A 106 -4.83 6.89 -2.56
N GLY A 107 -3.72 7.58 -2.32
CA GLY A 107 -3.52 8.51 -1.20
C GLY A 107 -2.08 8.45 -0.69
N THR A 108 -1.68 9.37 0.17
CA THR A 108 -0.36 9.31 0.80
C THR A 108 -0.33 8.15 1.79
N ASN A 109 -1.25 8.12 2.75
CA ASN A 109 -1.33 7.10 3.79
C ASN A 109 -2.60 6.25 3.70
N GLY A 110 -2.59 5.06 4.30
CA GLY A 110 -3.79 4.22 4.46
C GLY A 110 -4.09 3.24 3.33
N LYS A 111 -3.43 3.34 2.16
CA LYS A 111 -3.64 2.45 0.99
C LYS A 111 -3.63 0.97 1.35
N THR A 112 -2.52 0.50 1.94
CA THR A 112 -2.35 -0.90 2.38
C THR A 112 -3.45 -1.33 3.34
N SER A 113 -3.82 -0.48 4.30
CA SER A 113 -4.86 -0.81 5.26
C SER A 113 -6.23 -0.93 4.60
N THR A 114 -6.59 0.03 3.75
CA THR A 114 -7.87 0.04 3.04
C THR A 114 -8.00 -1.14 2.10
N VAL A 115 -6.99 -1.46 1.27
CA VAL A 115 -7.10 -2.61 0.34
C VAL A 115 -7.26 -3.93 1.10
N GLU A 116 -6.56 -4.08 2.22
CA GLU A 116 -6.62 -5.30 3.03
C GLU A 116 -7.95 -5.41 3.79
N MET A 117 -8.45 -4.31 4.34
CA MET A 117 -9.77 -4.27 4.99
C MET A 117 -10.89 -4.52 3.97
N THR A 118 -10.81 -3.97 2.76
CA THR A 118 -11.78 -4.26 1.69
C THR A 118 -11.78 -5.75 1.33
N ARG A 119 -10.60 -6.36 1.20
CA ARG A 119 -10.47 -7.82 0.99
C ARG A 119 -11.12 -8.61 2.13
N GLN A 120 -10.85 -8.25 3.39
CA GLN A 120 -11.45 -8.92 4.55
C GLN A 120 -12.97 -8.81 4.56
N LEU A 121 -13.52 -7.62 4.30
CA LEU A 121 -14.98 -7.40 4.25
C LEU A 121 -15.64 -8.21 3.12
N TRP A 122 -15.04 -8.25 1.92
CA TRP A 122 -15.54 -9.10 0.84
C TRP A 122 -15.51 -10.59 1.20
N ARG A 123 -14.46 -11.07 1.88
CA ARG A 123 -14.43 -12.45 2.38
C ARG A 123 -15.53 -12.73 3.40
N MET A 124 -15.77 -11.80 4.32
CA MET A 124 -16.86 -11.91 5.28
C MET A 124 -18.25 -11.89 4.61
N ALA A 125 -18.35 -11.29 3.42
CA ALA A 125 -19.54 -11.32 2.56
C ALA A 125 -19.60 -12.56 1.64
N GLY A 126 -18.65 -13.48 1.72
CA GLY A 126 -18.64 -14.74 0.96
C GLY A 126 -17.96 -14.67 -0.41
N HIS A 127 -17.23 -13.60 -0.73
CA HIS A 127 -16.48 -13.50 -1.98
C HIS A 127 -15.06 -14.08 -1.89
N HIS A 128 -14.60 -14.65 -3.00
CA HIS A 128 -13.20 -15.01 -3.20
C HIS A 128 -12.41 -13.74 -3.52
N ALA A 129 -11.67 -13.22 -2.53
CA ALA A 129 -11.04 -11.91 -2.61
C ALA A 129 -9.53 -11.94 -2.38
N ALA A 130 -8.81 -11.11 -3.13
CA ALA A 130 -7.38 -10.89 -3.00
C ALA A 130 -7.04 -9.40 -2.84
N SER A 131 -5.87 -9.10 -2.26
CA SER A 131 -5.28 -7.77 -2.23
C SER A 131 -3.88 -7.77 -2.86
N ILE A 132 -3.51 -6.68 -3.55
CA ILE A 132 -2.16 -6.47 -4.11
C ILE A 132 -1.63 -5.13 -3.63
N GLY A 133 -0.46 -5.12 -2.98
CA GLY A 133 0.09 -3.89 -2.43
C GLY A 133 1.51 -4.02 -1.89
N THR A 134 1.85 -3.14 -0.95
CA THR A 134 3.13 -3.14 -0.21
C THR A 134 3.43 -4.48 0.45
N LEU A 135 2.36 -5.18 0.87
CA LEU A 135 2.44 -6.49 1.51
C LEU A 135 2.62 -7.65 0.51
N GLY A 136 2.62 -7.37 -0.79
CA GLY A 136 2.59 -8.36 -1.85
C GLY A 136 1.17 -8.70 -2.29
N VAL A 137 0.99 -9.90 -2.85
CA VAL A 137 -0.31 -10.51 -3.15
C VAL A 137 -0.78 -11.27 -1.91
N THR A 138 -1.99 -11.00 -1.44
CA THR A 138 -2.59 -11.71 -0.29
C THR A 138 -3.93 -12.32 -0.71
N THR A 139 -4.08 -13.63 -0.53
CA THR A 139 -5.32 -14.37 -0.80
C THR A 139 -5.92 -14.91 0.50
N ALA A 140 -6.80 -15.91 0.42
CA ALA A 140 -7.30 -16.62 1.59
C ALA A 140 -6.21 -17.50 2.23
N ASP A 141 -5.36 -18.08 1.39
CA ASP A 141 -4.48 -19.20 1.74
C ASP A 141 -3.01 -18.81 1.75
N GLU A 142 -2.61 -17.79 0.98
CA GLU A 142 -1.22 -17.47 0.75
C GLU A 142 -0.93 -15.98 0.74
N ARG A 143 0.35 -15.65 0.97
CA ARG A 143 0.90 -14.31 0.81
C ARG A 143 2.27 -14.35 0.15
N THR A 144 2.41 -13.64 -0.97
CA THR A 144 3.63 -13.62 -1.79
C THR A 144 4.13 -12.21 -2.00
N TYR A 145 5.38 -11.93 -1.64
CA TYR A 145 5.98 -10.60 -1.74
C TYR A 145 6.40 -10.25 -3.17
N THR A 146 6.15 -9.00 -3.60
CA THR A 146 6.37 -8.53 -4.99
C THR A 146 7.44 -7.44 -5.13
N GLY A 147 8.07 -6.98 -4.05
CA GLY A 147 9.17 -5.99 -4.09
C GLY A 147 8.76 -4.52 -4.27
N LEU A 148 7.55 -4.24 -4.77
CA LEU A 148 7.02 -2.88 -4.97
C LEU A 148 5.58 -2.78 -4.47
N THR A 149 5.19 -1.61 -3.96
CA THR A 149 3.79 -1.33 -3.57
C THR A 149 2.81 -1.51 -4.72
N THR A 150 3.19 -1.05 -5.91
CA THR A 150 2.50 -1.36 -7.17
C THR A 150 3.53 -2.04 -8.07
N PRO A 151 3.42 -3.36 -8.33
CA PRO A 151 4.34 -4.09 -9.22
C PRO A 151 4.42 -3.44 -10.60
N ASP A 152 5.45 -3.76 -11.40
CA ASP A 152 5.45 -3.36 -12.81
C ASP A 152 4.28 -3.97 -13.58
N VAL A 153 3.95 -3.41 -14.74
CA VAL A 153 2.73 -3.76 -15.48
C VAL A 153 2.65 -5.24 -15.88
N VAL A 154 3.78 -5.87 -16.21
CA VAL A 154 3.80 -7.29 -16.57
C VAL A 154 3.54 -8.13 -15.34
N THR A 155 4.27 -7.88 -14.26
CA THR A 155 4.09 -8.60 -12.98
C THR A 155 2.68 -8.39 -12.43
N PHE A 156 2.14 -7.17 -12.51
CA PHE A 156 0.79 -6.86 -12.04
C PHE A 156 -0.27 -7.64 -12.84
N LEU A 157 -0.33 -7.47 -14.16
CA LEU A 157 -1.37 -8.09 -14.99
C LEU A 157 -1.27 -9.63 -15.00
N SER A 158 -0.06 -10.19 -15.00
CA SER A 158 0.13 -11.65 -14.91
C SER A 158 -0.34 -12.21 -13.57
N ASN A 159 -0.06 -11.54 -12.44
CA ASN A 159 -0.58 -11.93 -11.13
C ASN A 159 -2.11 -11.83 -11.08
N VAL A 160 -2.69 -10.74 -11.60
CA VAL A 160 -4.15 -10.56 -11.63
C VAL A 160 -4.85 -11.64 -12.47
N ALA A 161 -4.26 -12.01 -13.61
CA ALA A 161 -4.73 -13.13 -14.42
C ALA A 161 -4.59 -14.48 -13.71
N GLY A 162 -3.49 -14.69 -12.98
CA GLY A 162 -3.30 -15.85 -12.10
C GLY A 162 -4.43 -15.99 -11.08
N LEU A 163 -4.71 -14.92 -10.34
CA LEU A 163 -5.77 -14.87 -9.34
C LEU A 163 -7.15 -15.18 -9.95
N ALA A 164 -7.46 -14.64 -11.14
CA ALA A 164 -8.71 -14.95 -11.81
C ALA A 164 -8.85 -16.45 -12.14
N ARG A 165 -7.76 -17.09 -12.60
CA ARG A 165 -7.72 -18.54 -12.88
C ARG A 165 -7.85 -19.38 -11.62
N GLU A 166 -7.41 -18.87 -10.47
CA GLU A 166 -7.61 -19.47 -9.15
C GLU A 166 -9.01 -19.22 -8.58
N GLY A 167 -9.89 -18.54 -9.31
CA GLY A 167 -11.28 -18.30 -8.92
C GLY A 167 -11.47 -17.05 -8.06
N VAL A 168 -10.47 -16.17 -7.93
CA VAL A 168 -10.66 -14.86 -7.30
C VAL A 168 -11.61 -14.02 -8.14
N THR A 169 -12.67 -13.54 -7.51
CA THR A 169 -13.70 -12.71 -8.15
C THR A 169 -13.56 -11.24 -7.80
N HIS A 170 -12.92 -10.93 -6.67
CA HIS A 170 -12.76 -9.57 -6.14
C HIS A 170 -11.29 -9.25 -5.86
N LEU A 171 -10.80 -8.14 -6.39
CA LEU A 171 -9.42 -7.68 -6.21
C LEU A 171 -9.39 -6.24 -5.68
N ALA A 172 -8.67 -6.00 -4.60
CA ALA A 172 -8.32 -4.65 -4.14
C ALA A 172 -6.82 -4.40 -4.33
N PHE A 173 -6.42 -3.27 -4.92
CA PHE A 173 -5.00 -3.00 -5.14
C PHE A 173 -4.58 -1.57 -4.82
N GLU A 174 -3.33 -1.43 -4.40
CA GLU A 174 -2.72 -0.12 -4.12
C GLU A 174 -2.30 0.56 -5.43
N ALA A 175 -2.89 1.72 -5.71
CA ALA A 175 -2.53 2.59 -6.82
C ALA A 175 -1.59 3.70 -6.32
N SER A 176 -0.29 3.40 -6.24
CA SER A 176 0.73 4.40 -5.90
C SER A 176 0.81 5.50 -6.97
N SER A 177 1.24 6.71 -6.59
CA SER A 177 1.44 7.81 -7.56
C SER A 177 2.46 7.43 -8.64
N HIS A 178 3.53 6.75 -8.25
CA HIS A 178 4.51 6.18 -9.18
C HIS A 178 3.86 5.18 -10.14
N GLY A 179 3.05 4.26 -9.62
CA GLY A 179 2.35 3.25 -10.42
C GLY A 179 1.38 3.89 -11.42
N LEU A 180 0.64 4.92 -11.00
CA LEU A 180 -0.24 5.69 -11.87
C LEU A 180 0.58 6.37 -12.97
N THR A 181 1.56 7.23 -12.64
CA THR A 181 2.44 7.91 -13.61
C THR A 181 3.10 6.94 -14.61
N GLN A 182 3.38 5.71 -14.19
CA GLN A 182 4.05 4.70 -15.02
C GLN A 182 3.10 3.70 -15.67
N TYR A 183 1.78 3.88 -15.56
CA TYR A 183 0.76 3.01 -16.16
C TYR A 183 0.84 1.54 -15.70
N ARG A 184 1.30 1.30 -14.47
CA ARG A 184 1.59 -0.05 -13.95
C ARG A 184 0.36 -0.94 -13.77
N THR A 185 -0.82 -0.34 -13.64
CA THR A 185 -2.09 -1.08 -13.41
C THR A 185 -3.08 -0.88 -14.54
N GLU A 186 -2.62 -0.31 -15.66
CA GLU A 186 -3.46 0.08 -16.78
C GLU A 186 -3.98 -1.16 -17.53
N GLY A 187 -5.19 -1.05 -18.09
CA GLY A 187 -5.86 -2.13 -18.82
C GLY A 187 -6.68 -3.11 -17.97
N LEU A 188 -6.64 -2.98 -16.63
CA LEU A 188 -7.60 -3.62 -15.74
C LEU A 188 -8.83 -2.72 -15.56
N LYS A 189 -10.05 -3.25 -15.76
CA LYS A 189 -11.30 -2.51 -15.48
C LYS A 189 -11.41 -2.25 -13.97
N VAL A 190 -11.40 -0.98 -13.56
CA VAL A 190 -11.56 -0.58 -12.16
C VAL A 190 -13.01 -0.16 -11.91
N SER A 191 -13.75 -0.95 -11.13
CA SER A 191 -15.18 -0.73 -10.84
C SER A 191 -15.41 0.33 -9.75
N ALA A 192 -14.48 0.45 -8.81
CA ALA A 192 -14.47 1.52 -7.83
C ALA A 192 -13.05 1.97 -7.48
N ALA A 193 -12.87 3.24 -7.18
CA ALA A 193 -11.59 3.80 -6.79
C ALA A 193 -11.74 4.63 -5.51
N ALA A 194 -10.78 4.51 -4.60
CA ALA A 194 -10.79 5.22 -3.32
C ALA A 194 -9.67 6.25 -3.18
N PHE A 195 -9.99 7.39 -2.59
CA PHE A 195 -9.04 8.41 -2.16
C PHE A 195 -9.06 8.52 -0.62
N THR A 196 -7.89 8.34 0.01
CA THR A 196 -7.76 8.40 1.46
C THR A 196 -7.35 9.78 1.97
N ASN A 197 -6.22 10.32 1.51
CA ASN A 197 -5.65 11.61 1.92
C ASN A 197 -4.50 12.04 1.01
N LEU A 198 -4.08 13.31 1.13
CA LEU A 198 -2.82 13.80 0.58
C LEU A 198 -2.03 14.60 1.62
N SER A 199 -0.80 14.17 1.87
CA SER A 199 0.22 14.90 2.61
C SER A 199 1.58 14.82 1.90
N ARG A 200 2.56 15.65 2.33
CA ARG A 200 3.89 15.73 1.72
C ARG A 200 4.61 14.38 1.77
N ASP A 201 4.93 13.85 0.58
CA ASP A 201 5.69 12.62 0.37
C ASP A 201 6.17 12.58 -1.09
N HIS A 202 7.16 11.75 -1.42
CA HIS A 202 7.60 11.43 -2.78
C HIS A 202 7.97 12.64 -3.68
N LEU A 203 8.33 13.78 -3.11
CA LEU A 203 8.70 14.99 -3.87
C LEU A 203 10.06 14.87 -4.57
N ASP A 204 10.90 13.94 -4.14
CA ASP A 204 12.10 13.52 -4.85
C ASP A 204 11.80 12.95 -6.25
N TYR A 205 10.62 12.36 -6.44
CA TYR A 205 10.15 11.87 -7.74
C TYR A 205 9.27 12.87 -8.48
N HIS A 206 8.30 13.48 -7.78
CA HIS A 206 7.28 14.34 -8.42
C HIS A 206 7.72 15.81 -8.54
N GLY A 207 8.78 16.22 -7.85
CA GLY A 207 9.25 17.61 -7.81
C GLY A 207 8.45 18.49 -6.85
N ASP A 208 7.12 18.51 -7.00
CA ASP A 208 6.22 19.33 -6.17
C ASP A 208 4.89 18.64 -5.82
N MET A 209 4.15 19.26 -4.90
CA MET A 209 2.86 18.74 -4.42
C MET A 209 1.77 18.74 -5.48
N GLY A 210 1.82 19.67 -6.45
CA GLY A 210 0.84 19.76 -7.53
C GLY A 210 0.99 18.59 -8.51
N ALA A 211 2.21 18.28 -8.91
CA ALA A 211 2.53 17.11 -9.73
C ALA A 211 2.19 15.80 -8.99
N TYR A 212 2.51 15.70 -7.70
CA TYR A 212 2.18 14.52 -6.89
C TYR A 212 0.66 14.29 -6.80
N LEU A 213 -0.11 15.36 -6.58
CA LEU A 213 -1.57 15.30 -6.58
C LEU A 213 -2.11 14.92 -7.96
N ALA A 214 -1.63 15.56 -9.03
CA ALA A 214 -2.04 15.25 -10.40
C ALA A 214 -1.82 13.77 -10.74
N ALA A 215 -0.69 13.19 -10.34
CA ALA A 215 -0.41 11.77 -10.50
C ALA A 215 -1.47 10.87 -9.83
N LYS A 216 -1.95 11.23 -8.64
CA LYS A 216 -3.05 10.49 -7.97
C LYS A 216 -4.40 10.73 -8.62
N MET A 217 -4.67 11.95 -9.09
CA MET A 217 -5.93 12.29 -9.76
C MET A 217 -6.17 11.47 -11.03
N ARG A 218 -5.11 11.00 -11.71
CA ARG A 218 -5.22 10.07 -12.83
C ARG A 218 -6.03 8.82 -12.53
N LEU A 219 -6.04 8.35 -11.27
CA LEU A 219 -6.90 7.24 -10.88
C LEU A 219 -8.38 7.53 -11.15
N PHE A 220 -8.82 8.76 -10.92
CA PHE A 220 -10.22 9.18 -11.08
C PHE A 220 -10.48 9.79 -12.46
N SER A 221 -9.50 10.51 -13.02
CA SER A 221 -9.64 11.21 -14.29
C SER A 221 -9.41 10.34 -15.52
N GLU A 222 -8.82 9.15 -15.37
CA GLU A 222 -8.48 8.25 -16.49
C GLU A 222 -8.81 6.79 -16.19
N VAL A 223 -8.32 6.25 -15.07
CA VAL A 223 -8.30 4.79 -14.80
C VAL A 223 -9.64 4.22 -14.30
N LEU A 224 -10.36 4.94 -13.44
CA LEU A 224 -11.68 4.53 -12.96
C LEU A 224 -12.62 4.37 -14.17
N SER A 225 -13.39 3.28 -14.21
CA SER A 225 -14.33 3.05 -15.33
C SER A 225 -15.38 4.17 -15.40
N LEU A 226 -15.91 4.47 -16.59
CA LEU A 226 -16.95 5.50 -16.76
C LEU A 226 -18.22 5.20 -15.95
N ASP A 227 -18.59 3.92 -15.82
CA ASP A 227 -19.69 3.42 -14.99
C ASP A 227 -19.30 3.17 -13.52
N GLY A 228 -18.05 3.46 -13.16
CA GLY A 228 -17.47 3.19 -11.85
C GLY A 228 -17.83 4.20 -10.77
N THR A 229 -17.46 3.88 -9.54
CA THR A 229 -17.75 4.67 -8.33
C THR A 229 -16.48 5.23 -7.71
N ALA A 230 -16.45 6.53 -7.43
CA ALA A 230 -15.42 7.16 -6.60
C ALA A 230 -15.83 7.10 -5.12
N VAL A 231 -14.94 6.58 -4.27
CA VAL A 231 -15.10 6.51 -2.81
C VAL A 231 -14.12 7.50 -2.17
N VAL A 232 -14.62 8.46 -1.41
CA VAL A 232 -13.79 9.58 -0.93
C VAL A 232 -13.91 9.73 0.58
N TRP A 233 -12.78 9.71 1.29
CA TRP A 233 -12.71 10.22 2.65
C TRP A 233 -12.94 11.73 2.63
N ALA A 234 -14.09 12.19 3.12
CA ALA A 234 -14.57 13.55 2.93
C ALA A 234 -13.84 14.58 3.79
N ASP A 235 -12.96 14.19 4.70
CA ASP A 235 -12.40 15.09 5.72
C ASP A 235 -11.01 15.64 5.33
N ASP A 236 -10.40 15.13 4.25
CA ASP A 236 -9.16 15.68 3.70
C ASP A 236 -9.43 16.96 2.86
N VAL A 237 -8.43 17.86 2.80
CA VAL A 237 -8.53 19.14 2.08
C VAL A 237 -8.59 18.94 0.56
N GLU A 238 -7.91 17.93 0.04
CA GLU A 238 -7.84 17.66 -1.41
C GLU A 238 -9.02 16.81 -1.91
N SER A 239 -9.86 16.29 -1.01
CA SER A 239 -11.02 15.46 -1.36
C SER A 239 -12.02 16.16 -2.27
N GLY A 240 -12.14 17.49 -2.18
CA GLY A 240 -12.99 18.28 -3.08
C GLY A 240 -12.63 18.08 -4.55
N ARG A 241 -11.34 17.98 -4.89
CA ARG A 241 -10.89 17.79 -6.28
C ARG A 241 -11.30 16.43 -6.83
N VAL A 242 -11.23 15.38 -6.01
CA VAL A 242 -11.67 14.03 -6.41
C VAL A 242 -13.18 14.01 -6.65
N ILE A 243 -13.94 14.67 -5.78
CA ILE A 243 -15.40 14.80 -5.90
C ILE A 243 -15.76 15.54 -7.20
N ASP A 244 -15.08 16.64 -7.51
CA ASP A 244 -15.33 17.42 -8.72
C ASP A 244 -14.97 16.64 -9.99
N LEU A 245 -13.85 15.91 -9.99
CA LEU A 245 -13.48 15.03 -11.10
C LEU A 245 -14.50 13.90 -11.32
N ALA A 246 -14.94 13.25 -10.25
CA ALA A 246 -15.95 12.20 -10.34
C ALA A 246 -17.27 12.74 -10.93
N ARG A 247 -17.72 13.92 -10.47
CA ARG A 247 -18.91 14.60 -11.01
C ARG A 247 -18.74 14.97 -12.48
N ALA A 248 -17.60 15.56 -12.86
CA ALA A 248 -17.32 15.95 -14.24
C ALA A 248 -17.32 14.75 -15.21
N ARG A 249 -16.91 13.58 -14.73
CA ARG A 249 -16.92 12.32 -15.49
C ARG A 249 -18.26 11.55 -15.42
N GLY A 250 -19.22 12.01 -14.63
CA GLY A 250 -20.49 11.30 -14.42
C GLY A 250 -20.36 10.02 -13.59
N ASN A 251 -19.25 9.85 -12.86
CA ASN A 251 -19.05 8.72 -11.97
C ASN A 251 -19.99 8.78 -10.77
N LYS A 252 -20.38 7.62 -10.25
CA LYS A 252 -21.08 7.53 -8.96
C LYS A 252 -20.15 7.99 -7.84
N LEU A 253 -20.71 8.53 -6.78
CA LEU A 253 -19.95 9.06 -5.66
C LEU A 253 -20.43 8.47 -4.34
N VAL A 254 -19.49 7.94 -3.56
CA VAL A 254 -19.67 7.52 -2.17
C VAL A 254 -18.73 8.37 -1.33
N THR A 255 -19.26 9.14 -0.39
CA THR A 255 -18.43 9.92 0.54
C THR A 255 -18.59 9.41 1.96
N VAL A 256 -17.46 9.26 2.64
CA VAL A 256 -17.37 8.69 3.99
C VAL A 256 -16.57 9.60 4.90
N GLY A 257 -16.83 9.57 6.21
CA GLY A 257 -16.12 10.38 7.20
C GLY A 257 -17.03 11.34 7.94
N THR A 258 -16.49 12.28 8.72
CA THR A 258 -17.35 13.20 9.50
C THR A 258 -18.12 14.16 8.60
N ARG A 259 -17.59 14.43 7.40
CA ARG A 259 -18.25 15.22 6.34
C ARG A 259 -18.85 14.34 5.23
N GLY A 260 -18.88 13.03 5.40
CA GLY A 260 -19.45 12.09 4.43
C GLY A 260 -20.97 12.13 4.41
N SER A 261 -21.55 11.84 3.24
CA SER A 261 -23.00 11.73 3.03
C SER A 261 -23.51 10.30 2.93
N THR A 262 -22.65 9.34 2.59
CA THR A 262 -23.04 7.92 2.45
C THR A 262 -22.82 7.15 3.75
N LEU A 263 -21.64 7.33 4.36
CA LEU A 263 -21.32 6.81 5.70
C LEU A 263 -20.72 7.93 6.53
N LYS A 264 -21.54 8.56 7.35
CA LYS A 264 -21.14 9.68 8.18
C LYS A 264 -20.66 9.19 9.53
N LEU A 265 -19.42 9.52 9.90
CA LEU A 265 -18.91 9.25 11.24
C LEU A 265 -19.43 10.33 12.20
N VAL A 266 -20.40 9.97 13.03
CA VAL A 266 -21.04 10.89 13.99
C VAL A 266 -20.25 10.96 15.30
N GLU A 267 -19.79 9.80 15.78
CA GLU A 267 -19.13 9.71 17.07
C GLU A 267 -18.02 8.66 17.05
N ARG A 268 -16.94 8.92 17.79
CA ARG A 268 -15.78 8.03 17.92
C ARG A 268 -15.27 8.06 19.36
N HIS A 269 -15.21 6.89 19.97
CA HIS A 269 -14.80 6.70 21.35
C HIS A 269 -13.61 5.74 21.39
N PRO A 270 -12.38 6.22 21.60
CA PRO A 270 -11.24 5.36 21.82
C PRO A 270 -11.47 4.42 23.01
N THR A 271 -11.04 3.17 22.87
CA THR A 271 -10.93 2.19 23.96
C THR A 271 -9.55 1.58 23.94
N LEU A 272 -9.15 0.92 25.03
CA LEU A 272 -7.82 0.30 25.15
C LEU A 272 -7.52 -0.72 24.02
N LEU A 273 -8.55 -1.36 23.46
CA LEU A 273 -8.40 -2.43 22.46
C LEU A 273 -8.95 -2.07 21.08
N GLY A 274 -9.41 -0.84 20.86
CA GLY A 274 -10.07 -0.42 19.63
C GLY A 274 -10.81 0.91 19.78
N GLN A 275 -11.96 1.03 19.14
CA GLN A 275 -12.79 2.23 19.22
C GLN A 275 -14.26 1.95 18.92
N GLY A 276 -15.15 2.55 19.72
CA GLY A 276 -16.58 2.58 19.45
C GLY A 276 -16.93 3.66 18.44
N LEU A 277 -17.64 3.29 17.38
CA LEU A 277 -18.08 4.19 16.31
C LEU A 277 -19.60 4.28 16.28
N VAL A 278 -20.10 5.49 16.04
CA VAL A 278 -21.49 5.74 15.62
C VAL A 278 -21.44 6.23 14.18
N ILE A 279 -22.02 5.43 13.27
CA ILE A 279 -22.03 5.68 11.83
C ILE A 279 -23.47 5.91 11.41
N GLU A 280 -23.75 7.02 10.75
CA GLU A 280 -25.05 7.32 10.15
C GLU A 280 -24.98 7.02 8.65
N ASP A 281 -25.96 6.30 8.13
CA ASP A 281 -26.07 6.06 6.69
C ASP A 281 -26.77 7.21 5.95
N GLU A 282 -26.89 7.11 4.63
CA GLU A 282 -27.50 8.15 3.79
C GLU A 282 -28.98 8.42 4.09
N HIS A 283 -29.64 7.57 4.88
CA HIS A 283 -31.03 7.74 5.33
C HIS A 283 -31.14 8.31 6.74
N GLY A 284 -30.03 8.64 7.39
CA GLY A 284 -30.02 9.14 8.77
C GLY A 284 -30.12 8.04 9.82
N GLN A 285 -30.03 6.76 9.45
CA GLN A 285 -30.09 5.67 10.41
C GLN A 285 -28.71 5.47 11.05
N ALA A 286 -28.67 5.51 12.38
CA ALA A 286 -27.46 5.33 13.16
C ALA A 286 -27.16 3.84 13.42
N HIS A 287 -25.90 3.48 13.26
CA HIS A 287 -25.33 2.15 13.48
C HIS A 287 -24.18 2.25 14.48
N LYS A 288 -24.16 1.37 15.49
CA LYS A 288 -23.09 1.32 16.49
C LYS A 288 -22.17 0.14 16.20
N VAL A 289 -20.87 0.40 16.13
CA VAL A 289 -19.84 -0.61 15.82
C VAL A 289 -18.70 -0.50 16.81
N GLN A 290 -18.19 -1.64 17.28
CA GLN A 290 -16.92 -1.71 18.00
C GLN A 290 -15.83 -2.11 17.01
N LEU A 291 -15.01 -1.16 16.57
CA LEU A 291 -13.91 -1.42 15.65
C LEU A 291 -12.67 -1.88 16.45
N PRO A 292 -12.17 -3.11 16.27
CA PRO A 292 -11.04 -3.65 17.03
C PRO A 292 -9.66 -3.13 16.54
N LEU A 293 -9.61 -1.88 16.07
CA LEU A 293 -8.42 -1.23 15.52
C LEU A 293 -8.19 0.11 16.20
N ILE A 294 -6.94 0.46 16.48
CA ILE A 294 -6.56 1.70 17.17
C ILE A 294 -6.22 2.82 16.19
N GLY A 295 -6.54 4.05 16.57
CA GLY A 295 -6.16 5.25 15.84
C GLY A 295 -7.29 5.79 14.98
N ALA A 296 -7.43 7.12 14.94
CA ALA A 296 -8.47 7.80 14.16
C ALA A 296 -8.40 7.44 12.67
N TYR A 297 -7.18 7.33 12.15
CA TYR A 297 -6.96 6.97 10.75
C TYR A 297 -7.41 5.54 10.43
N GLN A 298 -7.44 4.61 11.39
CA GLN A 298 -7.97 3.26 11.14
C GLN A 298 -9.48 3.27 10.98
N ALA A 299 -10.20 4.13 11.72
CA ALA A 299 -11.63 4.35 11.46
C ALA A 299 -11.85 4.95 10.06
N ALA A 300 -11.01 5.90 9.65
CA ALA A 300 -11.05 6.44 8.29
C ALA A 300 -10.81 5.34 7.23
N ASN A 301 -9.75 4.54 7.37
CA ASN A 301 -9.42 3.45 6.46
C ASN A 301 -10.56 2.41 6.39
N ALA A 302 -11.15 2.05 7.53
CA ALA A 302 -12.25 1.09 7.64
C ALA A 302 -13.53 1.61 6.97
N LEU A 303 -13.85 2.89 7.13
CA LEU A 303 -15.00 3.53 6.47
C LEU A 303 -14.80 3.63 4.95
N VAL A 304 -13.58 3.97 4.49
CA VAL A 304 -13.26 3.95 3.05
C VAL A 304 -13.36 2.52 2.50
N ALA A 305 -12.89 1.52 3.25
CA ALA A 305 -13.01 0.11 2.87
C ALA A 305 -14.47 -0.34 2.77
N ALA A 306 -15.31 0.04 3.73
CA ALA A 306 -16.76 -0.19 3.68
C ALA A 306 -17.40 0.50 2.46
N GLY A 307 -17.01 1.75 2.17
CA GLY A 307 -17.46 2.48 0.99
C GLY A 307 -17.13 1.76 -0.33
N LEU A 308 -15.95 1.13 -0.44
CA LEU A 308 -15.58 0.32 -1.61
C LEU A 308 -16.44 -0.95 -1.74
N VAL A 309 -16.76 -1.60 -0.63
CA VAL A 309 -17.64 -2.79 -0.61
C VAL A 309 -19.06 -2.41 -1.03
N LEU A 310 -19.60 -1.32 -0.49
CA LEU A 310 -20.91 -0.78 -0.89
C LEU A 310 -20.94 -0.39 -2.38
N ALA A 311 -19.90 0.30 -2.84
CA ALA A 311 -19.73 0.71 -4.24
C ALA A 311 -19.67 -0.46 -5.22
N THR A 312 -19.38 -1.67 -4.72
CA THR A 312 -19.30 -2.91 -5.51
C THR A 312 -20.46 -3.88 -5.23
N GLY A 313 -21.53 -3.40 -4.57
CA GLY A 313 -22.78 -4.15 -4.40
C GLY A 313 -22.94 -4.87 -3.06
N GLY A 314 -22.07 -4.61 -2.08
CA GLY A 314 -22.21 -5.14 -0.73
C GLY A 314 -23.43 -4.56 0.01
N ASP A 315 -24.03 -5.39 0.87
CA ASP A 315 -25.14 -4.97 1.74
C ASP A 315 -24.67 -4.02 2.85
N LEU A 316 -25.40 -2.93 3.09
CA LEU A 316 -25.04 -1.88 4.04
C LEU A 316 -24.95 -2.39 5.47
N THR A 317 -26.01 -3.03 5.96
CA THR A 317 -26.08 -3.50 7.35
C THR A 317 -25.01 -4.54 7.62
N THR A 318 -24.83 -5.49 6.71
CA THR A 318 -23.81 -6.55 6.81
C THR A 318 -22.40 -5.96 6.75
N THR A 319 -22.15 -5.00 5.86
CA THR A 319 -20.84 -4.34 5.72
C THR A 319 -20.46 -3.58 7.00
N ILE A 320 -21.39 -2.78 7.54
CA ILE A 320 -21.17 -2.05 8.79
C ILE A 320 -20.96 -3.02 9.96
N ALA A 321 -21.77 -4.08 10.08
CA ALA A 321 -21.60 -5.08 11.15
C ALA A 321 -20.23 -5.77 11.07
N ASN A 322 -19.75 -6.11 9.88
CA ASN A 322 -18.46 -6.77 9.66
C ASN A 322 -17.25 -5.91 10.02
N LEU A 323 -17.38 -4.58 10.12
CA LEU A 323 -16.32 -3.71 10.63
C LEU A 323 -15.84 -4.14 12.02
N SER A 324 -16.73 -4.72 12.85
CA SER A 324 -16.38 -5.22 14.18
C SER A 324 -15.48 -6.45 14.20
N ARG A 325 -15.29 -7.09 13.05
CA ARG A 325 -14.52 -8.33 12.88
C ARG A 325 -13.22 -8.13 12.11
N LEU A 326 -12.95 -6.90 11.67
CA LEU A 326 -11.72 -6.54 10.97
C LEU A 326 -10.50 -6.92 11.81
N GLN A 327 -9.48 -7.45 11.14
CA GLN A 327 -8.20 -7.79 11.73
C GLN A 327 -7.18 -6.71 11.39
N PRO A 328 -6.21 -6.44 12.30
CA PRO A 328 -5.14 -5.50 12.03
C PRO A 328 -4.32 -5.95 10.82
N VAL A 329 -3.70 -4.95 10.19
CA VAL A 329 -2.86 -5.14 9.01
C VAL A 329 -1.42 -5.28 9.48
N ARG A 330 -0.69 -6.24 8.92
CA ARG A 330 0.66 -6.59 9.40
C ARG A 330 1.58 -5.36 9.43
N GLY A 331 2.18 -5.10 10.59
CA GLY A 331 3.10 -3.97 10.81
C GLY A 331 2.48 -2.57 10.76
N ARG A 332 1.15 -2.42 10.91
CA ARG A 332 0.42 -1.14 10.92
C ARG A 332 -0.46 -1.02 12.15
N LEU A 333 0.10 -0.53 13.26
CA LEU A 333 -0.45 -0.66 14.62
C LEU A 333 -1.07 -2.04 14.82
N GLU A 334 -0.29 -3.08 14.53
CA GLU A 334 -0.69 -4.46 14.66
C GLU A 334 -0.67 -4.84 16.13
N ARG A 335 -1.83 -5.22 16.70
CA ARG A 335 -1.87 -5.77 18.05
C ARG A 335 -1.23 -7.16 18.04
N ALA A 336 0.02 -7.23 18.48
CA ALA A 336 0.80 -8.46 18.50
C ALA A 336 0.36 -9.38 19.63
N ALA A 337 0.15 -8.81 20.82
CA ALA A 337 -0.20 -9.54 22.04
C ALA A 337 -0.98 -8.66 23.03
N ILE A 338 -1.49 -9.31 24.08
CA ILE A 338 -1.93 -8.67 25.33
C ILE A 338 -1.02 -9.24 26.41
N ALA A 339 -0.30 -8.39 27.11
CA ALA A 339 0.59 -8.78 28.21
C ALA A 339 -0.20 -9.39 29.36
N ARG A 340 0.46 -10.14 30.26
CA ARG A 340 -0.18 -10.71 31.47
C ARG A 340 -0.83 -9.64 32.37
N SER A 341 -0.33 -8.41 32.32
CA SER A 341 -0.91 -7.26 33.03
C SER A 341 -2.22 -6.75 32.41
N GLY A 342 -2.57 -7.17 31.19
CA GLY A 342 -3.69 -6.64 30.41
C GLY A 342 -3.30 -5.56 29.39
N ALA A 343 -2.05 -5.07 29.42
CA ALA A 343 -1.56 -4.06 28.48
C ALA A 343 -1.49 -4.61 27.04
N PRO A 344 -2.12 -3.96 26.05
CA PRO A 344 -1.94 -4.35 24.66
C PRO A 344 -0.58 -3.92 24.11
N VAL A 345 0.03 -4.79 23.31
CA VAL A 345 1.32 -4.58 22.66
C VAL A 345 1.12 -4.42 21.16
N TYR A 346 1.53 -3.28 20.62
CA TYR A 346 1.38 -2.90 19.22
C TYR A 346 2.72 -2.86 18.50
N VAL A 347 2.74 -3.31 17.24
CA VAL A 347 3.89 -3.25 16.33
C VAL A 347 3.57 -2.32 15.15
N ASP A 348 4.48 -1.39 14.83
CA ASP A 348 4.32 -0.47 13.70
C ASP A 348 5.62 -0.25 12.91
N TYR A 349 5.48 0.01 11.60
CA TYR A 349 6.58 0.30 10.69
C TYR A 349 7.14 1.74 10.80
N ALA A 350 6.65 2.55 11.73
CA ALA A 350 7.12 3.91 11.96
C ALA A 350 8.64 3.97 12.24
N HIS A 351 9.42 4.41 11.24
CA HIS A 351 10.89 4.47 11.26
C HIS A 351 11.45 5.84 10.84
N THR A 352 10.59 6.87 10.85
CA THR A 352 10.91 8.28 10.63
C THR A 352 10.30 9.12 11.77
N PRO A 353 10.79 10.35 12.04
CA PRO A 353 10.23 11.20 13.09
C PRO A 353 8.72 11.38 12.96
N ASP A 354 8.24 11.83 11.80
CA ASP A 354 6.82 12.06 11.54
C ASP A 354 5.98 10.78 11.70
N ALA A 355 6.51 9.62 11.29
CA ALA A 355 5.79 8.37 11.43
C ALA A 355 5.70 7.91 12.90
N ILE A 356 6.75 8.13 13.70
CA ILE A 356 6.75 7.84 15.13
C ILE A 356 5.76 8.78 15.84
N GLU A 357 5.79 10.07 15.53
CA GLU A 357 4.83 11.05 16.07
C GLU A 357 3.39 10.61 15.77
N ALA A 358 3.12 10.24 14.51
CA ALA A 358 1.79 9.80 14.09
C ALA A 358 1.34 8.50 14.77
N ALA A 359 2.24 7.53 14.94
CA ALA A 359 1.94 6.28 15.65
C ALA A 359 1.63 6.53 17.14
N ILE A 360 2.43 7.38 17.79
CA ILE A 360 2.20 7.79 19.18
C ILE A 360 0.88 8.54 19.31
N ALA A 361 0.64 9.55 18.47
CA ALA A 361 -0.59 10.34 18.48
C ALA A 361 -1.85 9.48 18.24
N ALA A 362 -1.73 8.39 17.49
CA ALA A 362 -2.82 7.45 17.26
C ALA A 362 -3.10 6.53 18.46
N LEU A 363 -2.09 6.14 19.22
CA LEU A 363 -2.23 5.28 20.41
C LEU A 363 -2.58 6.06 21.67
N LYS A 364 -2.08 7.29 21.82
CA LYS A 364 -2.21 8.07 23.06
C LYS A 364 -3.66 8.26 23.53
N PRO A 365 -4.66 8.51 22.65
CA PRO A 365 -6.06 8.59 23.08
C PRO A 365 -6.65 7.26 23.61
N HIS A 366 -5.97 6.14 23.39
CA HIS A 366 -6.41 4.80 23.79
C HIS A 366 -5.73 4.32 25.07
N ALA A 367 -4.60 4.92 25.47
CA ALA A 367 -3.92 4.59 26.72
C ALA A 367 -4.63 5.27 27.89
N GLY A 368 -5.09 4.50 28.87
CA GLY A 368 -5.61 5.03 30.14
C GLY A 368 -4.50 5.39 31.13
N GLY A 369 -3.31 4.82 30.94
CA GLY A 369 -2.09 5.05 31.71
C GLY A 369 -0.97 5.60 30.82
N ARG A 370 0.17 4.92 30.81
CA ARG A 370 1.38 5.30 30.07
C ARG A 370 1.39 4.72 28.66
N LEU A 371 1.98 5.45 27.73
CA LEU A 371 2.44 4.94 26.45
C LEU A 371 3.96 4.67 26.52
N ILE A 372 4.33 3.39 26.44
CA ILE A 372 5.72 2.92 26.45
C ILE A 372 6.13 2.63 25.01
N VAL A 373 7.21 3.24 24.53
CA VAL A 373 7.64 3.18 23.14
C VAL A 373 9.05 2.60 23.02
N VAL A 374 9.19 1.52 22.24
CA VAL A 374 10.47 0.94 21.84
C VAL A 374 10.79 1.40 20.42
N ILE A 375 11.91 2.10 20.24
CA ILE A 375 12.36 2.60 18.93
C ILE A 375 13.81 2.21 18.65
N GLY A 376 14.12 2.02 17.38
CA GLY A 376 15.48 1.90 16.88
C GLY A 376 15.66 2.66 15.57
N ALA A 377 16.89 2.72 15.07
CA ALA A 377 17.19 3.30 13.77
C ALA A 377 18.07 2.35 12.96
N GLY A 378 17.87 2.35 11.64
CA GLY A 378 18.69 1.56 10.73
C GLY A 378 20.06 2.20 10.47
N GLY A 379 21.10 1.38 10.37
CA GLY A 379 22.39 1.76 9.79
C GLY A 379 22.35 1.79 8.26
N ASP A 380 23.36 2.39 7.62
CA ASP A 380 23.45 2.67 6.19
C ASP A 380 22.19 3.36 5.62
N ARG A 381 21.65 4.27 6.45
CA ARG A 381 20.47 5.09 6.19
C ARG A 381 20.77 6.52 6.63
N ASP A 382 19.85 7.43 6.32
CA ASP A 382 19.94 8.83 6.72
C ASP A 382 20.21 8.96 8.23
N PRO A 383 21.41 9.45 8.64
CA PRO A 383 21.71 9.68 10.05
C PRO A 383 21.01 10.92 10.62
N GLY A 384 20.63 11.88 9.75
CA GLY A 384 20.07 13.18 10.14
C GLY A 384 18.74 13.06 10.88
N LYS A 385 17.99 11.99 10.65
CA LYS A 385 16.72 11.74 11.35
C LYS A 385 16.86 11.15 12.76
N ARG A 386 18.00 10.55 13.12
CA ARG A 386 18.15 9.70 14.32
C ARG A 386 17.88 10.47 15.62
N GLU A 387 18.48 11.64 15.75
CA GLU A 387 18.31 12.50 16.93
C GLU A 387 16.86 13.00 17.05
N VAL A 388 16.27 13.43 15.93
CA VAL A 388 14.88 13.90 15.87
C VAL A 388 13.89 12.77 16.20
N MET A 389 14.16 11.53 15.80
CA MET A 389 13.34 10.37 16.20
C MET A 389 13.31 10.21 17.72
N GLY A 390 14.46 10.32 18.38
CA GLY A 390 14.54 10.28 19.86
C GLY A 390 13.78 11.44 20.50
N GLN A 391 13.94 12.65 19.96
CA GLN A 391 13.26 13.85 20.45
C GLN A 391 11.74 13.73 20.39
N VAL A 392 11.20 13.32 19.24
CA VAL A 392 9.76 13.14 19.04
C VAL A 392 9.22 12.05 19.97
N ALA A 393 9.92 10.91 20.08
CA ALA A 393 9.49 9.84 20.99
C ALA A 393 9.42 10.33 22.44
N SER A 394 10.48 10.96 22.95
CA SER A 394 10.52 11.47 24.34
C SER A 394 9.56 12.63 24.60
N MET A 395 9.19 13.41 23.58
CA MET A 395 8.22 14.51 23.72
C MET A 395 6.79 13.99 23.88
N HIS A 396 6.45 12.88 23.23
CA HIS A 396 5.06 12.44 23.12
C HIS A 396 4.73 11.13 23.86
N ALA A 397 5.72 10.29 24.15
CA ALA A 397 5.56 9.08 24.96
C ALA A 397 5.90 9.34 26.44
N ASP A 398 5.36 8.50 27.32
CA ASP A 398 5.64 8.59 28.76
C ASP A 398 6.92 7.83 29.14
N ARG A 399 7.28 6.84 28.32
CA ARG A 399 8.49 6.03 28.48
C ARG A 399 9.06 5.64 27.13
N VAL A 400 10.36 5.83 26.95
CA VAL A 400 11.07 5.48 25.70
C VAL A 400 12.21 4.53 26.00
N ILE A 401 12.32 3.49 25.17
CA ILE A 401 13.43 2.54 25.14
C ILE A 401 14.05 2.59 23.75
N VAL A 402 15.34 2.90 23.69
CA VAL A 402 16.14 2.93 22.45
C VAL A 402 16.89 1.62 22.32
N THR A 403 16.74 0.97 21.16
CA THR A 403 17.31 -0.35 20.86
C THR A 403 17.83 -0.44 19.42
N ASP A 404 18.42 -1.58 19.07
CA ASP A 404 18.84 -1.90 17.71
C ASP A 404 17.61 -2.16 16.81
N ASP A 405 17.68 -1.65 15.58
CA ASP A 405 16.83 -2.06 14.45
C ASP A 405 17.68 -2.97 13.54
N ASN A 406 17.95 -2.55 12.31
CA ASN A 406 18.90 -3.15 11.38
C ASN A 406 20.19 -2.31 11.37
N PRO A 407 21.21 -2.61 12.20
CA PRO A 407 22.46 -1.85 12.22
C PRO A 407 23.24 -1.94 10.91
N ARG A 408 23.05 -3.00 10.10
CA ARG A 408 23.79 -3.23 8.84
C ARG A 408 25.29 -3.14 9.08
N THR A 409 26.02 -2.33 8.33
CA THR A 409 27.48 -2.23 8.45
C THR A 409 27.94 -1.20 9.50
N GLU A 410 27.03 -0.43 10.07
CA GLU A 410 27.33 0.54 11.14
C GLU A 410 27.39 -0.12 12.52
N ASP A 411 28.17 0.48 13.44
CA ASP A 411 28.19 0.09 14.86
C ASP A 411 26.82 0.37 15.51
N PRO A 412 26.11 -0.66 16.03
CA PRO A 412 24.81 -0.48 16.68
C PRO A 412 24.85 0.51 17.84
N ALA A 413 25.93 0.51 18.64
CA ALA A 413 26.06 1.42 19.78
C ALA A 413 26.17 2.88 19.33
N ALA A 414 26.90 3.13 18.23
CA ALA A 414 26.99 4.46 17.64
C ALA A 414 25.64 4.96 17.11
N ILE A 415 24.80 4.07 16.54
CA ILE A 415 23.45 4.42 16.10
C ILE A 415 22.57 4.78 17.30
N ARG A 416 22.52 3.93 18.34
CA ARG A 416 21.71 4.19 19.54
C ARG A 416 22.15 5.48 20.22
N ALA A 417 23.45 5.74 20.33
CA ALA A 417 23.97 7.00 20.88
C ALA A 417 23.44 8.24 20.13
N GLN A 418 23.30 8.18 18.80
CA GLN A 418 22.74 9.29 18.01
C GLN A 418 21.25 9.50 18.28
N VAL A 419 20.47 8.42 18.46
CA VAL A 419 19.05 8.52 18.85
C VAL A 419 18.91 9.05 20.28
N MET A 420 19.74 8.56 21.19
CA MET A 420 19.76 8.96 22.60
C MET A 420 20.06 10.45 22.82
N ARG A 421 20.77 11.12 21.89
CA ARG A 421 20.98 12.58 21.95
C ARG A 421 19.67 13.38 22.00
N GLY A 422 18.63 12.90 21.31
CA GLY A 422 17.31 13.51 21.34
C GLY A 422 16.36 12.88 22.38
N ALA A 423 16.62 11.63 22.78
CA ALA A 423 15.72 10.86 23.65
C ALA A 423 15.98 11.11 25.15
N THR A 424 15.79 12.35 25.61
CA THR A 424 15.97 12.71 27.02
C THR A 424 15.15 11.79 27.94
N GLY A 425 15.79 11.19 28.95
CA GLY A 425 15.14 10.29 29.92
C GLY A 425 14.82 8.87 29.42
N ALA A 426 15.19 8.53 28.18
CA ALA A 426 15.02 7.19 27.64
C ALA A 426 15.98 6.18 28.29
N ILE A 427 15.62 4.90 28.23
CA ILE A 427 16.53 3.79 28.54
C ILE A 427 17.19 3.32 27.25
N GLU A 428 18.47 3.00 27.29
CA GLU A 428 19.15 2.27 26.22
C GLU A 428 19.20 0.77 26.57
N ILE A 429 18.66 -0.07 25.69
CA ILE A 429 18.78 -1.54 25.75
C ILE A 429 19.15 -2.02 24.34
N GLY A 430 20.39 -2.48 24.16
CA GLY A 430 20.93 -2.83 22.84
C GLY A 430 20.13 -3.93 22.14
N ASP A 431 20.02 -5.09 22.79
CA ASP A 431 19.28 -6.22 22.25
C ASP A 431 17.77 -5.92 22.14
N ARG A 432 17.23 -6.11 20.93
CA ARG A 432 15.84 -5.76 20.60
C ARG A 432 14.83 -6.65 21.33
N ARG A 433 15.14 -7.93 21.54
CA ARG A 433 14.26 -8.84 22.29
C ARG A 433 14.25 -8.43 23.77
N GLU A 434 15.40 -8.11 24.35
CA GLU A 434 15.50 -7.63 25.73
C GLU A 434 14.75 -6.30 25.92
N ALA A 435 14.86 -5.38 24.96
CA ALA A 435 14.13 -4.11 24.98
C ALA A 435 12.61 -4.32 24.95
N ILE A 436 12.12 -5.20 24.08
CA ILE A 436 10.70 -5.58 23.99
C ILE A 436 10.24 -6.25 25.29
N ALA A 437 11.02 -7.18 25.83
CA ALA A 437 10.71 -7.86 27.08
C ALA A 437 10.61 -6.87 28.26
N ALA A 438 11.56 -5.92 28.37
CA ALA A 438 11.56 -4.89 29.40
C ALA A 438 10.32 -3.99 29.31
N ALA A 439 9.95 -3.56 28.10
CA ALA A 439 8.76 -2.74 27.86
C ALA A 439 7.47 -3.46 28.28
N ILE A 440 7.34 -4.73 27.93
CA ILE A 440 6.17 -5.56 28.26
C ILE A 440 6.12 -5.84 29.77
N ALA A 441 7.25 -6.11 30.40
CA ALA A 441 7.32 -6.41 31.83
C ALA A 441 6.96 -5.23 32.73
N GLU A 442 7.27 -3.99 32.31
CA GLU A 442 6.97 -2.79 33.10
C GLU A 442 5.54 -2.23 32.88
N ALA A 443 4.81 -2.72 31.87
CA ALA A 443 3.50 -2.20 31.49
C ALA A 443 2.36 -2.64 32.44
N GLY A 444 1.57 -1.70 32.93
CA GLY A 444 0.35 -1.92 33.72
C GLY A 444 -0.92 -2.06 32.88
N GLU A 445 -2.05 -2.43 33.50
CA GLU A 445 -3.31 -2.78 32.81
C GLU A 445 -3.93 -1.66 31.93
N GLN A 446 -3.60 -0.39 32.21
CA GLN A 446 -4.06 0.77 31.44
C GLN A 446 -3.00 1.31 30.47
N ASP A 447 -1.80 0.72 30.49
CA ASP A 447 -0.69 1.13 29.64
C ASP A 447 -0.81 0.52 28.24
N ILE A 448 -0.10 1.12 27.27
CA ILE A 448 0.08 0.57 25.93
C ILE A 448 1.58 0.48 25.63
N VAL A 449 2.01 -0.61 25.02
CA VAL A 449 3.37 -0.77 24.50
C VAL A 449 3.35 -0.63 22.97
N LEU A 450 4.19 0.25 22.41
CA LEU A 450 4.44 0.38 20.99
C LEU A 450 5.87 -0.06 20.67
N ILE A 451 6.00 -1.01 19.75
CA ILE A 451 7.27 -1.43 19.15
C ILE A 451 7.31 -0.86 17.73
N ALA A 452 8.16 0.14 17.51
CA ALA A 452 8.26 0.85 16.24
C ALA A 452 9.57 0.52 15.49
N GLY A 453 9.57 0.75 14.17
CA GLY A 453 10.72 0.60 13.29
C GLY A 453 10.50 -0.46 12.21
N LYS A 454 10.45 -1.74 12.60
CA LYS A 454 10.46 -2.87 11.65
C LYS A 454 9.08 -3.21 11.08
N GLY A 455 8.01 -3.03 11.85
CA GLY A 455 6.64 -3.29 11.40
C GLY A 455 6.43 -4.71 10.86
N HIS A 456 6.39 -4.85 9.54
CA HIS A 456 6.19 -6.13 8.84
C HIS A 456 7.51 -6.79 8.38
N GLU A 457 8.63 -6.08 8.51
CA GLU A 457 9.94 -6.60 8.13
C GLU A 457 10.35 -7.77 9.03
N GLN A 458 10.89 -8.80 8.39
CA GLN A 458 11.48 -9.94 9.07
C GLN A 458 13.00 -9.90 8.94
N GLY A 459 13.66 -10.42 9.96
CA GLY A 459 15.11 -10.49 10.08
C GLY A 459 15.71 -9.23 10.70
N GLN A 460 16.90 -9.39 11.27
CA GLN A 460 17.74 -8.30 11.77
C GLN A 460 19.08 -8.34 11.02
N ILE A 461 19.38 -7.27 10.28
CA ILE A 461 20.57 -7.19 9.43
C ILE A 461 21.76 -6.68 10.24
N VAL A 462 22.79 -7.50 10.39
CA VAL A 462 24.05 -7.18 11.10
C VAL A 462 25.23 -7.58 10.20
N GLY A 463 25.95 -6.60 9.68
CA GLY A 463 26.89 -6.80 8.57
C GLY A 463 26.20 -7.47 7.38
N ASP A 464 26.75 -8.60 6.95
CA ASP A 464 26.21 -9.43 5.86
C ASP A 464 25.22 -10.52 6.34
N LEU A 465 24.95 -10.60 7.66
CA LEU A 465 24.07 -11.61 8.24
C LEU A 465 22.64 -11.08 8.39
N VAL A 466 21.66 -11.94 8.10
CA VAL A 466 20.25 -11.72 8.40
C VAL A 466 19.83 -12.69 9.50
N LEU A 467 19.79 -12.21 10.73
CA LEU A 467 19.39 -13.01 11.90
C LEU A 467 17.85 -13.13 11.93
N PRO A 468 17.26 -14.32 12.18
CA PRO A 468 15.80 -14.44 12.28
C PRO A 468 15.23 -13.56 13.40
N PHE A 469 14.34 -12.63 13.04
CA PHE A 469 13.68 -11.73 13.99
C PHE A 469 12.33 -11.27 13.44
N ASP A 470 11.30 -11.19 14.28
CA ASP A 470 9.98 -10.66 13.91
C ASP A 470 9.36 -10.04 15.16
N ASP A 471 9.12 -8.73 15.15
CA ASP A 471 8.65 -7.97 16.33
C ASP A 471 7.37 -8.57 16.91
N VAL A 472 6.46 -9.03 16.05
CA VAL A 472 5.18 -9.64 16.46
C VAL A 472 5.40 -10.96 17.17
N THR A 473 6.24 -11.84 16.62
CA THR A 473 6.60 -13.13 17.23
C THR A 473 7.29 -12.92 18.57
N VAL A 474 8.28 -12.03 18.63
CA VAL A 474 9.00 -11.72 19.88
C VAL A 474 8.08 -11.12 20.94
N ALA A 475 7.21 -10.18 20.57
CA ALA A 475 6.23 -9.62 21.49
C ALA A 475 5.28 -10.68 22.07
N ARG A 476 4.84 -11.64 21.25
CA ARG A 476 4.01 -12.77 21.70
C ARG A 476 4.75 -13.68 22.67
N GLU A 477 6.00 -14.01 22.36
CA GLU A 477 6.86 -14.83 23.24
C GLU A 477 7.13 -14.15 24.58
N CYS A 478 7.38 -12.83 24.57
CA CYS A 478 7.61 -12.05 25.80
C CYS A 478 6.33 -11.81 26.62
N ALA A 479 5.15 -11.83 25.99
CA ALA A 479 3.87 -11.66 26.67
C ALA A 479 3.29 -12.97 27.25
N ALA A 480 3.74 -14.13 26.76
CA ALA A 480 3.32 -15.46 27.20
C ALA A 480 3.74 -15.72 28.66
#